data_AF-A0A328PTY7-F1
#
_entry.id   AF-A0A328PTY7-F1
#
_cell.length_a   1.000
_cell.length_b   1.000
_cell.length_c   1.000
_cell.angle_alpha   90.00
_cell.angle_beta   90.00
_cell.angle_gamma   90.00
#
_symmetry.space_group_name_H-M   'P 1'
#
loop_
_entity.id
_entity.type
_entity.pdbx_description
1 polymer ?
#
loop_
_entity_poly.entity_id
_entity_poly.type
_entity_poly.pdbx_seq_one_letter_code
_entity_poly.pdbx_strand_id
1 'polypeptide(L)'
;MRPIDYGITNYELVSLKNIKQETLIKMNNTLGIMLLIDKPNLKVKSIEELIRISKEIVENMPKEEQEKFNRHKKAFIELFKKRVGFKEDIEEFKEIEEMEASTMFDTLEKIAKRDREEAKLEGKKELVLEILNQKFGEEFDKELEEKIKKASEEKINKIKKNILKITIDELKEILE
;
A
#
# COMPACT_ATOMS: atom_id res chain seq x y z
N MET A 1 -1.12 -32.00 -2.36
CA MET A 1 -1.55 -30.59 -2.32
C MET A 1 -1.20 -29.99 -3.68
N ARG A 2 -2.17 -29.62 -4.51
CA ARG A 2 -1.89 -29.04 -5.83
C ARG A 2 -1.43 -27.58 -5.65
N PRO A 3 -0.39 -27.10 -6.35
CA PRO A 3 -0.02 -25.69 -6.32
C PRO A 3 -1.18 -24.86 -6.84
N ILE A 4 -1.58 -23.83 -6.09
CA ILE A 4 -2.48 -22.80 -6.59
C ILE A 4 -1.63 -21.94 -7.52
N ASP A 5 -1.90 -22.05 -8.82
CA ASP A 5 -1.28 -21.23 -9.85
C ASP A 5 -1.89 -19.82 -9.75
N TYR A 6 -1.19 -18.90 -9.08
CA TYR A 6 -1.52 -17.49 -9.11
C TYR A 6 -1.09 -16.96 -10.48
N GLY A 7 -1.90 -17.22 -11.50
CA GLY A 7 -1.70 -16.69 -12.84
C GLY A 7 -1.38 -15.20 -12.75
N ILE A 8 -0.34 -14.78 -13.49
CA ILE A 8 0.15 -13.39 -13.53
C ILE A 8 -1.05 -12.48 -13.78
N THR A 9 -1.50 -11.82 -12.72
CA THR A 9 -2.61 -10.89 -12.78
C THR A 9 -2.00 -9.55 -13.10
N ASN A 10 -2.25 -9.06 -14.32
CA ASN A 10 -1.81 -7.74 -14.75
C ASN A 10 -2.67 -6.70 -14.02
N TYR A 11 -2.17 -6.19 -12.90
CA TYR A 11 -2.79 -5.08 -12.18
C TYR A 11 -2.32 -3.75 -12.80
N GLU A 12 -3.27 -2.86 -13.06
CA GLU A 12 -2.97 -1.48 -13.46
C GLU A 12 -3.03 -0.58 -12.22
N LEU A 13 -1.97 0.21 -11.99
CA LEU A 13 -1.96 1.21 -10.93
C LEU A 13 -2.81 2.42 -11.36
N VAL A 14 -3.98 2.55 -10.76
CA VAL A 14 -4.89 3.67 -11.03
C VAL A 14 -4.82 4.70 -9.92
N SER A 15 -4.55 5.96 -10.29
CA SER A 15 -4.58 7.07 -9.32
C SER A 15 -6.00 7.34 -8.82
N LEU A 16 -6.17 7.36 -7.50
CA LEU A 16 -7.43 7.76 -6.85
C LEU A 16 -7.87 9.19 -7.19
N LYS A 17 -6.96 10.06 -7.67
CA LYS A 17 -7.33 11.38 -8.21
C LYS A 17 -8.31 11.26 -9.36
N ASN A 18 -8.10 10.27 -10.22
CA ASN A 18 -8.80 10.08 -11.49
C ASN A 18 -10.15 9.35 -11.33
N ILE A 19 -10.40 8.70 -10.19
CA ILE A 19 -11.65 7.99 -9.92
C ILE A 19 -12.72 8.98 -9.45
N LYS A 20 -13.91 8.97 -10.05
CA LYS A 20 -15.03 9.84 -9.65
C LYS A 20 -15.57 9.45 -8.27
N GLN A 21 -16.02 10.42 -7.47
CA GLN A 21 -16.56 10.16 -6.14
C GLN A 21 -17.81 9.27 -6.22
N GLU A 22 -18.68 9.52 -7.20
CA GLU A 22 -19.89 8.76 -7.43
C GLU A 22 -19.59 7.29 -7.74
N THR A 23 -18.47 7.01 -8.41
CA THR A 23 -18.03 5.63 -8.67
C THR A 23 -17.71 4.90 -7.37
N LEU A 24 -16.98 5.55 -6.46
CA LEU A 24 -16.62 4.98 -5.16
C LEU A 24 -17.85 4.76 -4.28
N ILE A 25 -18.79 5.70 -4.27
CA ILE A 25 -20.06 5.58 -3.55
C ILE A 25 -20.89 4.40 -4.09
N LYS A 26 -20.95 4.24 -5.43
CA LYS A 26 -21.67 3.14 -6.09
C LYS A 26 -21.10 1.75 -5.83
N MET A 27 -19.84 1.64 -5.39
CA MET A 27 -19.26 0.35 -5.01
C MET A 27 -20.03 -0.31 -3.86
N ASN A 28 -20.69 0.50 -3.01
CA ASN A 28 -21.57 0.06 -1.93
C ASN A 28 -20.97 -1.07 -1.07
N ASN A 29 -19.68 -0.93 -0.75
CA ASN A 29 -18.90 -1.88 0.04
C ASN A 29 -17.86 -1.14 0.89
N THR A 30 -17.22 -1.86 1.81
CA THR A 30 -16.24 -1.29 2.75
C THR A 30 -15.08 -0.58 2.03
N LEU A 31 -14.57 -1.19 0.95
CA LEU A 31 -13.46 -0.64 0.16
C LEU A 31 -13.84 0.70 -0.49
N GLY A 32 -15.04 0.83 -1.04
CA GLY A 32 -15.53 2.08 -1.65
C GLY A 32 -15.48 3.25 -0.68
N ILE A 33 -15.86 3.03 0.59
CA ILE A 33 -15.77 4.05 1.64
C ILE A 33 -14.30 4.39 1.95
N MET A 34 -13.43 3.39 2.08
CA MET A 34 -12.00 3.61 2.36
C MET A 34 -11.34 4.49 1.28
N LEU A 35 -11.60 4.17 0.01
CA LEU A 35 -11.07 4.91 -1.13
C LEU A 35 -11.67 6.31 -1.24
N LEU A 36 -12.95 6.49 -0.87
CA LEU A 36 -13.61 7.80 -0.86
C LEU A 36 -12.96 8.73 0.17
N ILE A 37 -12.70 8.21 1.37
CA ILE A 37 -12.06 8.92 2.47
C ILE A 37 -10.60 9.28 2.16
N ASP A 38 -9.86 8.40 1.49
CA ASP A 38 -8.46 8.65 1.12
C ASP A 38 -8.30 9.50 -0.16
N LYS A 39 -9.41 9.85 -0.82
CA LYS A 39 -9.37 10.64 -2.05
C LYS A 39 -8.78 12.04 -1.78
N PRO A 40 -7.71 12.48 -2.49
CA PRO A 40 -7.01 13.77 -2.26
C PRO A 40 -7.85 15.03 -2.44
N ASN A 41 -8.90 14.97 -3.27
CA ASN A 41 -9.77 16.11 -3.57
C ASN A 41 -11.23 15.78 -3.22
N LEU A 42 -11.44 15.15 -2.07
CA LEU A 42 -12.78 14.84 -1.57
C LEU A 42 -13.54 16.16 -1.35
N LYS A 43 -14.55 16.41 -2.19
CA LYS A 43 -15.48 17.54 -2.03
C LYS A 43 -16.51 17.19 -0.98
N VAL A 44 -16.27 17.63 0.25
CA VAL A 44 -17.24 17.63 1.34
C VAL A 44 -17.24 19.01 1.97
N LYS A 45 -18.42 19.54 2.30
CA LYS A 45 -18.57 20.89 2.89
C LYS A 45 -18.12 20.91 4.34
N SER A 46 -18.25 19.77 5.04
CA SER A 46 -17.80 19.60 6.41
C SER A 46 -17.57 18.11 6.75
N ILE A 47 -17.01 17.84 7.92
CA ILE A 47 -16.84 16.48 8.43
C ILE A 47 -18.18 15.81 8.71
N GLU A 48 -19.15 16.56 9.23
CA GLU A 48 -20.50 16.06 9.53
C GLU A 48 -21.18 15.58 8.25
N GLU A 49 -20.99 16.28 7.12
CA GLU A 49 -21.50 15.83 5.82
C GLU A 49 -20.85 14.51 5.39
N LEU A 50 -19.54 14.35 5.61
CA LEU A 50 -18.84 13.09 5.32
C LEU A 50 -19.33 11.95 6.22
N ILE A 51 -19.52 12.19 7.52
CA ILE A 51 -20.03 11.18 8.44
C ILE A 51 -21.43 10.74 8.01
N ARG A 52 -22.31 11.70 7.68
CA ARG A 52 -23.67 11.41 7.19
C ARG A 52 -23.65 10.57 5.92
N ILE A 53 -22.89 10.98 4.91
CA ILE A 53 -22.75 10.21 3.65
C ILE A 53 -22.21 8.81 3.95
N SER A 54 -21.22 8.69 4.85
CA SER A 54 -20.65 7.38 5.20
C SER A 54 -21.69 6.48 5.88
N LYS A 55 -22.49 7.02 6.82
CA LYS A 55 -23.59 6.29 7.47
C LYS A 55 -24.62 5.81 6.45
N GLU A 56 -25.09 6.69 5.57
CA GLU A 56 -26.04 6.36 4.51
C GLU A 56 -25.51 5.25 3.60
N ILE A 57 -24.23 5.28 3.23
CA ILE A 57 -23.63 4.22 2.40
C ILE A 57 -23.61 2.90 3.19
N VAL A 58 -23.13 2.90 4.44
CA VAL A 58 -23.05 1.69 5.27
C VAL A 58 -24.42 1.05 5.48
N GLU A 59 -25.45 1.83 5.79
CA GLU A 59 -26.81 1.32 6.00
C GLU A 59 -27.38 0.63 4.75
N ASN A 60 -26.97 1.07 3.56
CA ASN A 60 -27.38 0.50 2.27
C ASN A 60 -26.51 -0.67 1.80
N MET A 61 -25.46 -1.06 2.55
CA MET A 61 -24.62 -2.21 2.21
C MET A 61 -25.26 -3.55 2.59
N PRO A 62 -24.86 -4.67 1.96
CA PRO A 62 -25.16 -6.01 2.48
C PRO A 62 -24.65 -6.20 3.92
N LYS A 63 -25.35 -7.00 4.74
CA LYS A 63 -24.97 -7.24 6.15
C LYS A 63 -23.51 -7.67 6.33
N GLU A 64 -23.00 -8.52 5.43
CA GLU A 64 -21.59 -8.96 5.46
C GLU A 64 -20.61 -7.78 5.30
N GLU A 65 -20.93 -6.81 4.44
CA GLU A 65 -20.13 -5.60 4.25
C GLU A 65 -20.29 -4.62 5.42
N GLN A 66 -21.48 -4.53 6.01
CA GLN A 66 -21.69 -3.78 7.26
C GLN A 66 -20.84 -4.35 8.39
N GLU A 67 -20.78 -5.68 8.54
CA GLU A 67 -19.93 -6.35 9.52
C GLU A 67 -18.44 -6.11 9.25
N LYS A 68 -18.00 -6.19 7.98
CA LYS A 68 -16.63 -5.83 7.59
C LYS A 68 -16.29 -4.39 7.95
N PHE A 69 -17.18 -3.45 7.62
CA PHE A 69 -17.00 -2.06 7.98
C PHE A 69 -16.96 -1.88 9.50
N ASN A 70 -17.86 -2.50 10.25
CA ASN A 70 -17.92 -2.42 11.71
C ASN A 70 -16.70 -3.03 12.42
N ARG A 71 -16.05 -4.04 11.83
CA ARG A 71 -14.77 -4.54 12.35
C ARG A 71 -13.61 -3.56 12.15
N HIS A 72 -13.73 -2.60 11.24
CA HIS A 72 -12.60 -1.76 10.81
C HIS A 72 -12.85 -0.26 10.96
N LYS A 73 -14.08 0.14 11.33
CA LYS A 73 -14.53 1.53 11.47
C LYS A 73 -13.60 2.39 12.33
N LYS A 74 -13.07 1.86 13.44
CA LYS A 74 -12.15 2.58 14.33
C LYS A 74 -10.83 2.94 13.62
N ALA A 75 -10.24 1.99 12.91
CA ALA A 75 -9.03 2.25 12.12
C ALA A 75 -9.28 3.29 11.03
N PHE A 76 -10.46 3.25 10.39
CA PHE A 76 -10.85 4.23 9.38
C PHE A 76 -10.96 5.64 9.95
N ILE A 77 -11.56 5.80 11.12
CA ILE A 77 -11.71 7.09 11.80
C ILE A 77 -10.36 7.68 12.17
N GLU A 78 -9.47 6.87 12.74
CA GLU A 78 -8.13 7.32 13.14
C GLU A 78 -7.27 7.74 11.94
N LEU A 79 -7.34 6.98 10.83
CA LEU A 79 -6.67 7.37 9.58
C LEU A 79 -7.22 8.68 9.03
N PHE A 80 -8.55 8.85 9.07
CA PHE A 80 -9.19 10.08 8.64
C PHE A 80 -8.76 11.28 9.50
N LYS A 81 -8.85 11.19 10.83
CA LYS A 81 -8.41 12.24 11.78
C LYS A 81 -6.99 12.72 11.48
N LYS A 82 -6.04 11.78 11.29
CA LYS A 82 -4.64 12.09 10.95
C LYS A 82 -4.52 12.86 9.63
N ARG A 83 -5.31 12.47 8.63
CA ARG A 83 -5.30 13.07 7.28
C ARG A 83 -5.85 14.49 7.28
N VAL A 84 -6.97 14.71 7.97
CA VAL A 84 -7.64 16.03 8.02
C VAL A 84 -7.08 16.95 9.10
N GLY A 85 -6.18 16.46 9.96
CA GLY A 85 -5.57 17.25 11.04
C GLY A 85 -6.53 17.60 12.17
N PHE A 86 -7.63 16.86 12.31
CA PHE A 86 -8.63 17.08 13.35
C PHE A 86 -8.10 16.61 14.71
N LYS A 87 -8.24 17.47 15.73
CA LYS A 87 -7.75 17.24 17.10
C LYS A 87 -8.86 16.99 18.12
N GLU A 88 -10.13 17.14 17.73
CA GLU A 88 -11.28 17.04 18.63
C GLU A 88 -11.94 15.66 18.55
N ASP A 89 -12.32 15.13 19.71
CA ASP A 89 -13.09 13.90 19.84
C ASP A 89 -14.55 14.17 19.48
N ILE A 90 -14.94 13.85 18.25
CA ILE A 90 -16.35 13.85 17.86
C ILE A 90 -17.05 12.72 18.59
N GLU A 91 -18.13 13.03 19.30
CA GLU A 91 -18.85 12.10 20.19
C GLU A 91 -19.38 10.87 19.45
N GLU A 92 -19.76 11.01 18.17
CA GLU A 92 -20.13 9.90 17.28
C GLU A 92 -19.00 8.90 17.01
N PHE A 93 -17.73 9.28 17.24
CA PHE A 93 -16.59 8.37 17.12
C PHE A 93 -16.28 7.63 18.43
N LYS A 94 -16.74 8.11 19.59
CA LYS A 94 -16.53 7.44 20.89
C LYS A 94 -17.28 6.11 20.98
N GLU A 95 -18.52 6.06 20.49
CA GLU A 95 -19.31 4.81 20.39
C GLU A 95 -18.66 3.74 19.48
N ILE A 96 -17.69 4.15 18.66
CA ILE A 96 -16.99 3.29 17.72
C ILE A 96 -15.71 2.70 18.32
N GLU A 97 -15.16 3.31 19.38
CA GLU A 97 -13.87 2.93 19.94
C GLU A 97 -13.89 1.66 20.82
N GLU A 98 -15.05 1.25 21.32
CA GLU A 98 -15.17 0.21 22.36
C GLU A 98 -15.14 -1.24 21.85
N MET A 99 -15.24 -1.50 20.55
CA MET A 99 -15.25 -2.87 19.99
C MET A 99 -13.97 -3.24 19.22
N GLU A 100 -13.23 -4.21 19.76
CA GLU A 100 -12.21 -5.08 19.12
C GLU A 100 -11.01 -4.42 18.40
N ALA A 101 -10.21 -3.63 19.15
CA ALA A 101 -9.07 -2.91 18.59
C ALA A 101 -7.73 -3.68 18.45
N SER A 102 -7.54 -4.92 18.93
CA SER A 102 -6.17 -5.46 19.04
C SER A 102 -5.69 -6.33 17.87
N THR A 103 -6.52 -7.15 17.24
CA THR A 103 -6.03 -8.18 16.29
C THR A 103 -5.87 -7.68 14.84
N MET A 104 -6.65 -6.67 14.44
CA MET A 104 -6.63 -6.12 13.08
C MET A 104 -5.44 -5.20 12.82
N PHE A 105 -5.08 -4.37 13.81
CA PHE A 105 -3.98 -3.41 13.71
C PHE A 105 -2.63 -4.11 13.57
N ASP A 106 -2.42 -5.23 14.27
CA ASP A 106 -1.21 -6.04 14.11
C ASP A 106 -1.05 -6.57 12.68
N THR A 107 -2.16 -6.90 12.02
CA THR A 107 -2.14 -7.45 10.65
C THR A 107 -1.91 -6.34 9.62
N LEU A 108 -2.60 -5.20 9.75
CA LEU A 108 -2.43 -4.05 8.86
C LEU A 108 -1.06 -3.37 9.04
N GLU A 109 -0.54 -3.29 10.27
CA GLU A 109 0.81 -2.78 10.51
C GLU A 109 1.87 -3.71 9.92
N LYS A 110 1.68 -5.04 10.02
CA LYS A 110 2.55 -6.02 9.35
C LYS A 110 2.51 -5.89 7.82
N ILE A 111 1.32 -5.72 7.23
CA ILE A 111 1.17 -5.51 5.78
C ILE A 111 1.82 -4.19 5.37
N ALA A 112 1.53 -3.09 6.06
CA ALA A 112 2.12 -1.78 5.75
C ALA A 112 3.64 -1.75 5.97
N LYS A 113 4.18 -2.48 6.96
CA LYS A 113 5.63 -2.66 7.14
C LYS A 113 6.23 -3.44 5.99
N ARG A 114 5.63 -4.58 5.62
CA ARG A 114 6.07 -5.40 4.49
C ARG A 114 6.05 -4.60 3.19
N ASP A 115 4.95 -3.90 2.89
CA ASP A 115 4.80 -3.12 1.66
C ASP A 115 5.79 -1.94 1.63
N ARG A 116 6.10 -1.32 2.78
CA ARG A 116 7.16 -0.29 2.88
C ARG A 116 8.56 -0.88 2.72
N GLU A 117 8.81 -2.07 3.23
CA GLU A 117 10.08 -2.77 3.11
C GLU A 117 10.31 -3.24 1.68
N GLU A 118 9.28 -3.79 1.03
CA GLU A 118 9.26 -4.14 -0.38
C GLU A 118 9.48 -2.90 -1.26
N ALA A 119 8.74 -1.81 -1.04
CA ALA A 119 8.93 -0.56 -1.78
C ALA A 119 10.33 0.05 -1.57
N LYS A 120 10.89 -0.03 -0.35
CA LYS A 120 12.28 0.39 -0.08
C LYS A 120 13.27 -0.52 -0.79
N LEU A 121 13.02 -1.82 -0.84
CA LEU A 121 13.89 -2.77 -1.51
C LEU A 121 13.85 -2.58 -3.02
N GLU A 122 12.67 -2.37 -3.61
CA GLU A 122 12.50 -2.02 -5.02
C GLU A 122 13.23 -0.73 -5.36
N GLY A 123 13.03 0.35 -4.58
CA GLY A 123 13.76 1.60 -4.80
C GLY A 123 15.29 1.46 -4.64
N LYS A 124 15.76 0.60 -3.72
CA LYS A 124 17.19 0.26 -3.61
C LYS A 124 17.67 -0.51 -4.84
N LYS A 125 16.88 -1.46 -5.37
CA LYS A 125 17.21 -2.24 -6.56
C LYS A 125 17.30 -1.34 -7.79
N GLU A 126 16.34 -0.44 -7.96
CA GLU A 126 16.30 0.53 -9.06
C GLU A 126 17.55 1.42 -9.06
N LEU A 127 17.92 1.96 -7.89
CA LEU A 127 19.13 2.77 -7.74
C LEU A 127 20.41 1.97 -8.02
N VAL A 128 20.47 0.71 -7.57
CA VAL A 128 21.61 -0.18 -7.83
C VAL A 128 21.72 -0.49 -9.33
N LEU A 129 20.60 -0.77 -10.00
CA LEU A 129 20.56 -1.01 -11.45
C LEU A 129 21.06 0.21 -12.22
N GLU A 130 20.57 1.41 -11.90
CA GLU A 130 20.96 2.64 -12.58
C GLU A 130 22.47 2.90 -12.46
N ILE A 131 23.03 2.74 -11.27
CA ILE A 131 24.47 2.94 -11.03
C ILE A 131 25.31 1.90 -11.75
N LEU A 132 24.90 0.62 -11.75
CA LEU A 132 25.65 -0.45 -12.41
C LEU A 132 25.58 -0.34 -13.93
N ASN A 133 24.43 0.04 -14.48
CA ASN A 133 24.27 0.29 -15.91
C ASN A 133 25.16 1.48 -16.37
N GLN A 134 25.20 2.57 -15.59
CA GLN A 134 26.12 3.68 -15.86
C GLN A 134 27.60 3.28 -15.78
N LYS A 135 27.95 2.35 -14.87
CA LYS A 135 29.34 1.94 -14.63
C LYS A 135 29.87 0.96 -15.67
N PHE A 136 29.08 -0.04 -16.02
CA PHE A 136 29.51 -1.17 -16.85
C PHE A 136 28.98 -1.09 -18.29
N GLY A 137 28.00 -0.23 -18.56
CA GLY A 137 27.49 0.03 -19.90
C GLY A 137 27.09 -1.26 -20.61
N GLU A 138 27.68 -1.50 -21.79
CA GLU A 138 27.38 -2.65 -22.64
C GLU A 138 27.71 -4.02 -22.01
N GLU A 139 28.61 -4.07 -21.02
CA GLU A 139 28.92 -5.31 -20.30
C GLU A 139 27.83 -5.71 -19.30
N PHE A 140 26.94 -4.76 -18.93
CA PHE A 140 25.81 -5.00 -18.04
C PHE A 140 24.56 -5.39 -18.83
N ASP A 141 24.44 -6.68 -19.08
CA ASP A 141 23.36 -7.24 -19.88
C ASP A 141 22.02 -7.36 -19.12
N LYS A 142 20.97 -7.70 -19.87
CA LYS A 142 19.62 -7.93 -19.33
C LYS A 142 19.54 -9.10 -18.35
N GLU A 143 20.48 -10.05 -18.43
CA GLU A 143 20.51 -11.19 -17.51
C GLU A 143 20.93 -10.74 -16.11
N LEU A 144 21.93 -9.87 -16.02
CA LEU A 144 22.35 -9.24 -14.76
C LEU A 144 21.27 -8.33 -14.19
N GLU A 145 20.56 -7.58 -15.03
CA GLU A 145 19.41 -6.77 -14.59
C GLU A 145 18.32 -7.65 -13.94
N GLU A 146 17.94 -8.75 -14.58
CA GLU A 146 16.95 -9.71 -14.08
C GLU A 146 17.40 -10.34 -12.76
N LYS A 147 18.68 -10.72 -12.65
CA LYS A 147 19.26 -11.27 -11.42
C LYS A 147 19.19 -10.27 -10.26
N ILE A 148 19.46 -8.99 -10.51
CA ILE A 148 19.34 -7.94 -9.48
C ILE A 148 17.89 -7.68 -9.07
N LYS A 149 16.94 -7.68 -10.02
CA LYS A 149 15.51 -7.57 -9.71
C LYS A 149 15.03 -8.71 -8.80
N LYS A 150 15.56 -9.92 -8.99
CA LYS A 150 15.22 -11.12 -8.19
C LYS A 150 16.08 -11.30 -6.93
N ALA A 151 17.17 -10.54 -6.77
CA ALA A 151 18.10 -10.68 -5.66
C ALA A 151 17.44 -10.35 -4.31
N SER A 152 17.90 -11.03 -3.25
CA SER A 152 17.50 -10.76 -1.87
C SER A 152 18.07 -9.44 -1.36
N GLU A 153 17.48 -8.87 -0.30
CA GLU A 153 17.97 -7.63 0.30
C GLU A 153 19.44 -7.74 0.75
N GLU A 154 19.88 -8.90 1.24
CA GLU A 154 21.28 -9.13 1.62
C GLU A 154 22.24 -8.99 0.44
N LYS A 155 21.92 -9.61 -0.69
CA LYS A 155 22.72 -9.51 -1.93
C LYS A 155 22.76 -8.06 -2.42
N ILE A 156 21.61 -7.37 -2.44
CA ILE A 156 21.52 -5.96 -2.82
C ILE A 156 22.34 -5.06 -1.89
N ASN A 157 22.29 -5.28 -0.58
CA ASN A 157 23.09 -4.52 0.38
C ASN A 157 24.60 -4.79 0.23
N LYS A 158 25.00 -6.01 -0.10
CA LYS A 158 26.40 -6.37 -0.39
C LYS A 158 26.91 -5.64 -1.64
N ILE A 159 26.12 -5.63 -2.71
CA ILE A 159 26.41 -4.87 -3.94
C ILE A 159 26.50 -3.37 -3.61
N LYS A 160 25.49 -2.81 -2.93
CA LYS A 160 25.43 -1.38 -2.58
C LYS A 160 26.65 -0.91 -1.80
N LYS A 161 27.13 -1.69 -0.81
CA LYS A 161 28.31 -1.35 -0.01
C LYS A 161 29.58 -1.19 -0.85
N ASN A 162 29.70 -1.97 -1.93
CA ASN A 162 30.89 -2.00 -2.78
C ASN A 162 30.65 -1.44 -4.19
N ILE A 163 29.50 -0.80 -4.45
CA ILE A 163 29.02 -0.50 -5.81
C ILE A 163 30.01 0.31 -6.66
N LEU A 164 30.76 1.21 -6.03
CA LEU A 164 31.78 2.02 -6.69
C LEU A 164 33.05 1.24 -7.03
N LYS A 165 33.37 0.17 -6.29
CA LYS A 165 34.62 -0.60 -6.42
C LYS A 165 34.44 -2.00 -7.01
N ILE A 166 33.21 -2.50 -7.03
CA ILE A 166 32.88 -3.85 -7.52
C ILE A 166 33.25 -3.99 -9.01
N THR A 167 33.78 -5.14 -9.40
CA THR A 167 33.99 -5.53 -10.80
C THR A 167 32.78 -6.31 -11.34
N ILE A 168 32.70 -6.50 -12.65
CA ILE A 168 31.58 -7.25 -13.25
C ILE A 168 31.59 -8.73 -12.87
N ASP A 169 32.77 -9.31 -12.66
CA ASP A 169 32.92 -10.70 -12.23
C ASP A 169 32.52 -10.89 -10.75
N GLU A 170 32.93 -9.96 -9.88
CA GLU A 170 32.48 -9.93 -8.48
C GLU A 170 30.96 -9.72 -8.39
N LEU A 171 30.38 -8.92 -9.29
CA LEU A 171 28.94 -8.75 -9.37
C LEU A 171 28.24 -10.06 -9.75
N LYS A 172 28.77 -10.80 -10.73
CA LYS A 172 28.26 -12.12 -11.14
C LYS A 172 28.32 -13.12 -9.98
N GLU A 173 29.43 -13.17 -9.25
CA GLU A 173 29.63 -14.05 -8.09
C GLU A 173 28.64 -13.76 -6.94
N ILE A 174 28.28 -12.48 -6.72
CA ILE A 174 27.25 -12.13 -5.72
C ILE A 174 25.85 -12.55 -6.19
N LEU A 175 25.61 -12.57 -7.50
CA LEU A 175 24.31 -12.82 -8.11
C LEU A 175 24.05 -14.28 -8.49
N GLU A 176 25.08 -15.15 -8.53
CA GLU A 176 24.97 -16.61 -8.49
C GLU A 176 24.20 -17.10 -7.25
#